data_AF-A0A942GWW1-F1
#
_entry.id   AF-A0A942GWW1-F1
#
_cell.length_a   1.000
_cell.length_b   1.000
_cell.length_c   1.000
_cell.angle_alpha   90.00
_cell.angle_beta   90.00
_cell.angle_gamma   90.00
#
_symmetry.space_group_name_H-M   'P 1'
#
loop_
_entity.id
_entity.type
_entity.pdbx_description
1 polymer ?
#
loop_
_entity_poly.entity_id
_entity_poly.type
_entity_poly.pdbx_seq_one_letter_code
_entity_poly.pdbx_strand_id
1 'polypeptide(L)'
;MRKWWLALCLVLLPCLAAAQTLFDTVRPQVMIVVRKHAMGSDLFEIQMLQGGVDLEAMKAALKDFETQLGSPLQVPVIDRRVVPGPGPSTEYLTAKFAVNGFIDRKNKRINLQPLVRAFSSMKANPPVKGFSIVLDGEKPTDETVRQYLADDVGVQAIHTQQPLGIEYRVEVRTTNPSGLVIPSALSEVPAEPKSPPAKPSSTFDWRIAALVGVGLIALGALVYSLLLQPRNSKRSKSA
;
A
#
# COMPACT_ATOMS: atom_id res chain seq x y z
N MET A 1 -21.99 13.24 -53.62
CA MET A 1 -21.68 11.85 -53.20
C MET A 1 -20.37 11.90 -52.40
N ARG A 2 -20.42 12.02 -51.06
CA ARG A 2 -20.42 10.93 -50.05
C ARG A 2 -19.01 10.32 -49.84
N LYS A 3 -18.52 10.36 -48.58
CA LYS A 3 -17.35 9.66 -47.94
C LYS A 3 -16.06 10.51 -47.85
N TRP A 4 -15.28 10.66 -46.76
CA TRP A 4 -15.15 10.20 -45.36
C TRP A 4 -14.19 11.22 -44.66
N TRP A 5 -14.47 11.86 -43.52
CA TRP A 5 -14.29 11.42 -42.11
C TRP A 5 -12.91 10.88 -41.68
N LEU A 6 -12.47 11.37 -40.50
CA LEU A 6 -11.40 10.94 -39.57
C LEU A 6 -10.02 11.60 -39.76
N ALA A 7 -9.68 12.66 -39.02
CA ALA A 7 -9.41 12.70 -37.58
C ALA A 7 -8.27 11.75 -37.16
N LEU A 8 -7.04 12.28 -37.10
CA LEU A 8 -5.89 11.61 -36.48
C LEU A 8 -5.17 12.60 -35.54
N CYS A 9 -5.90 13.11 -34.55
CA CYS A 9 -5.27 13.61 -33.32
C CYS A 9 -4.83 12.39 -32.51
N LEU A 10 -3.65 11.86 -32.80
CA LEU A 10 -3.00 10.83 -32.00
C LEU A 10 -2.47 11.50 -30.71
N VAL A 11 -3.37 11.76 -29.77
CA VAL A 11 -2.99 12.19 -28.42
C VAL A 11 -2.39 10.97 -27.73
N LEU A 12 -1.05 10.90 -27.71
CA LEU A 12 -0.31 10.05 -26.79
C LEU A 12 -0.59 10.56 -25.37
N LEU A 13 -1.70 10.11 -24.77
CA LEU A 13 -1.87 10.18 -23.32
C LEU A 13 -0.89 9.18 -22.70
N PRO A 14 0.15 9.61 -21.97
CA PRO A 14 0.83 8.70 -21.07
C PRO A 14 -0.21 8.26 -20.04
N CYS A 15 -0.55 6.97 -20.06
CA CYS A 15 -1.34 6.36 -19.01
C CYS A 15 -0.47 6.41 -17.75
N LEU A 16 -0.65 7.42 -16.90
CA LEU A 16 -0.07 7.41 -15.55
C LEU A 16 -0.72 6.24 -14.81
N ALA A 17 -0.01 5.12 -14.75
CA ALA A 17 -0.36 4.05 -13.82
C ALA A 17 -0.23 4.63 -12.41
N ALA A 18 -1.37 4.84 -11.74
CA ALA A 18 -1.37 5.21 -10.32
C ALA A 18 -0.59 4.14 -9.54
N ALA A 19 0.33 4.57 -8.68
CA ALA A 19 1.07 3.65 -7.81
C ALA A 19 0.07 2.92 -6.91
N GLN A 20 0.00 1.60 -7.03
CA GLN A 20 -0.88 0.76 -6.19
C GLN A 20 -0.47 0.90 -4.73
N THR A 21 -1.45 1.09 -3.84
CA THR A 21 -1.20 1.21 -2.40
C THR A 21 -1.42 -0.12 -1.71
N LEU A 22 -0.88 -0.30 -0.50
CA LEU A 22 -1.19 -1.48 0.33
C LEU A 22 -2.67 -1.56 0.68
N PHE A 23 -3.41 -0.44 0.65
CA PHE A 23 -4.86 -0.44 0.84
C PHE A 23 -5.61 -1.08 -0.31
N ASP A 24 -5.04 -1.10 -1.51
CA ASP A 24 -5.63 -1.71 -2.70
C ASP A 24 -5.23 -3.18 -2.85
N THR A 25 -4.03 -3.56 -2.38
CA THR A 25 -3.43 -4.87 -2.64
C THR A 25 -3.53 -5.85 -1.47
N VAL A 26 -3.47 -5.36 -0.22
CA VAL A 26 -3.44 -6.22 0.97
C VAL A 26 -4.85 -6.55 1.42
N ARG A 27 -5.16 -7.85 1.47
CA ARG A 27 -6.38 -8.35 2.12
C ARG A 27 -6.10 -8.61 3.60
N PRO A 28 -6.76 -7.89 4.53
CA PRO A 28 -6.54 -8.12 5.96
C PRO A 28 -7.05 -9.50 6.38
N GLN A 29 -6.21 -10.23 7.12
CA GLN A 29 -6.57 -11.47 7.81
C GLN A 29 -6.81 -11.23 9.30
N VAL A 30 -6.25 -10.13 9.84
CA VAL A 30 -6.47 -9.66 11.20
C VAL A 30 -6.90 -8.21 11.14
N MET A 31 -7.98 -7.90 11.84
CA MET A 31 -8.41 -6.54 12.09
C MET A 31 -8.20 -6.21 13.57
N ILE A 32 -7.56 -5.08 13.83
CA ILE A 32 -7.18 -4.64 15.16
C ILE A 32 -7.66 -3.22 15.31
N VAL A 33 -8.44 -2.96 16.34
CA VAL A 33 -8.87 -1.61 16.71
C VAL A 33 -8.26 -1.30 18.05
N VAL A 34 -7.53 -0.19 18.12
CA VAL A 34 -6.89 0.32 19.32
C VAL A 34 -7.55 1.64 19.68
N ARG A 35 -8.05 1.73 20.91
CA ARG A 35 -8.71 2.93 21.45
C ARG A 35 -8.04 3.34 22.74
N LYS A 36 -7.98 4.65 22.99
CA LYS A 36 -7.55 5.15 24.29
C LYS A 36 -8.62 4.89 25.35
N HIS A 37 -8.28 4.16 26.40
CA HIS A 37 -9.14 3.99 27.57
C HIS A 37 -9.08 5.23 28.49
N ALA A 38 -10.13 5.46 29.28
CA ALA A 38 -10.22 6.62 30.18
C ALA A 38 -9.09 6.68 31.23
N MET A 39 -8.56 5.50 31.62
CA MET A 39 -7.43 5.37 32.56
C MET A 39 -6.05 5.50 31.89
N GLY A 40 -6.00 5.83 30.59
CA GLY A 40 -4.76 6.07 29.85
C GLY A 40 -4.14 4.84 29.18
N SER A 41 -4.67 3.64 29.42
CA SER A 41 -4.27 2.41 28.71
C SER A 41 -4.80 2.36 27.28
N ASP A 42 -4.18 1.53 26.44
CA ASP A 42 -4.63 1.26 25.08
C ASP A 42 -5.53 0.00 25.11
N LEU A 43 -6.80 0.18 24.76
CA LEU A 43 -7.79 -0.89 24.66
C LEU A 43 -7.73 -1.50 23.26
N PHE A 44 -7.52 -2.80 23.21
CA PHE A 44 -7.47 -3.58 21.99
C PHE A 44 -8.76 -4.35 21.77
N GLU A 45 -9.19 -4.37 20.52
CA GLU A 45 -10.18 -5.30 19.99
C GLU A 45 -9.59 -5.94 18.72
N ILE A 46 -9.21 -7.20 18.83
CA ILE A 46 -8.63 -8.00 17.76
C ILE A 46 -9.71 -8.92 17.22
N GLN A 47 -9.81 -9.00 15.90
CA GLN A 47 -10.70 -9.92 15.19
C GLN A 47 -9.91 -10.67 14.12
N MET A 48 -9.96 -11.99 14.19
CA MET A 48 -9.42 -12.84 13.11
C MET A 48 -10.45 -12.91 12.00
N LEU A 49 -10.13 -12.38 10.83
CA LEU A 49 -11.00 -12.45 9.65
C LEU A 49 -10.84 -13.76 8.90
N GLN A 50 -9.69 -14.41 9.07
CA GLN A 50 -9.43 -15.72 8.49
C GLN A 50 -9.88 -16.84 9.44
N GLY A 51 -10.53 -17.86 8.88
CA GLY A 51 -10.82 -19.10 9.59
C GLY A 51 -9.56 -19.95 9.84
N GLY A 52 -9.72 -21.04 10.60
CA GLY A 52 -8.64 -22.00 10.86
C GLY A 52 -7.65 -21.58 11.96
N VAL A 53 -7.97 -20.52 12.71
CA VAL A 53 -7.21 -20.10 13.88
C VAL A 53 -7.86 -20.72 15.11
N ASP A 54 -7.12 -21.51 15.86
CA ASP A 54 -7.59 -22.10 17.09
C ASP A 54 -7.41 -21.16 18.30
N LEU A 55 -8.13 -21.47 19.39
CA LEU A 55 -8.12 -20.65 20.60
C LEU A 55 -6.73 -20.63 21.28
N GLU A 56 -6.00 -21.73 21.22
CA GLU A 56 -4.69 -21.87 21.88
C GLU A 56 -3.60 -21.08 21.13
N ALA A 57 -3.68 -21.05 19.80
CA ALA A 57 -2.85 -20.24 18.93
C ALA A 57 -3.07 -18.74 19.19
N MET A 58 -4.33 -18.31 19.36
CA MET A 58 -4.64 -16.94 19.77
C MET A 58 -4.07 -16.59 21.14
N LYS A 59 -4.23 -17.48 22.15
CA LYS A 59 -3.64 -17.27 23.48
C LYS A 59 -2.12 -17.19 23.42
N ALA A 60 -1.48 -18.06 22.64
CA ALA A 60 -0.04 -18.05 22.45
C ALA A 60 0.43 -16.73 21.79
N ALA A 61 -0.26 -16.27 20.75
CA ALA A 61 0.05 -14.99 20.10
C ALA A 61 -0.10 -13.80 21.07
N LEU A 62 -1.14 -13.79 21.92
CA LEU A 62 -1.30 -12.74 22.93
C LEU A 62 -0.19 -12.76 23.98
N LYS A 63 0.23 -13.95 24.42
CA LYS A 63 1.36 -14.10 25.35
C LYS A 63 2.69 -13.68 24.73
N ASP A 64 2.90 -14.00 23.45
CA ASP A 64 4.08 -13.57 22.71
C ASP A 64 4.08 -12.06 22.51
N PHE A 65 2.91 -11.45 22.25
CA PHE A 65 2.75 -10.00 22.18
C PHE A 65 3.08 -9.33 23.53
N GLU A 66 2.56 -9.86 24.64
CA GLU A 66 2.86 -9.39 26.00
C GLU A 66 4.38 -9.39 26.27
N THR A 67 5.02 -10.51 25.92
CA THR A 67 6.47 -10.70 26.11
C THR A 67 7.28 -9.72 25.27
N GLN A 68 6.90 -9.50 24.01
CA GLN A 68 7.61 -8.60 23.10
C GLN A 68 7.39 -7.12 23.43
N LEU A 69 6.20 -6.76 23.91
CA LEU A 69 5.91 -5.39 24.35
C LEU A 69 6.54 -5.09 25.72
N GLY A 70 6.77 -6.12 26.55
CA GLY A 70 7.31 -5.97 27.90
C GLY A 70 6.29 -5.36 28.88
N SER A 71 5.00 -5.48 28.59
CA SER A 71 3.91 -4.93 29.41
C SER A 71 2.76 -5.94 29.52
N PRO A 72 2.23 -6.18 30.73
CA PRO A 72 1.22 -7.20 30.93
C PRO A 72 -0.12 -6.83 30.31
N LEU A 73 -0.83 -7.83 29.76
CA LEU A 73 -2.18 -7.64 29.25
C LEU A 73 -3.18 -7.62 30.42
N GLN A 74 -4.02 -6.60 30.46
CA GLN A 74 -5.08 -6.47 31.45
C GLN A 74 -6.36 -7.10 30.90
N VAL A 75 -6.87 -8.11 31.63
CA VAL A 75 -8.17 -8.75 31.40
C VAL A 75 -8.33 -9.25 29.95
N PRO A 76 -7.49 -10.19 29.47
CA PRO A 76 -7.68 -10.76 28.14
C PRO A 76 -8.94 -11.63 28.10
N VAL A 77 -9.93 -11.18 27.33
CA VAL A 77 -11.15 -11.92 27.01
C VAL A 77 -11.04 -12.39 25.57
N ILE A 78 -11.14 -13.70 25.35
CA ILE A 78 -11.15 -14.28 24.00
C ILE A 78 -12.50 -14.95 23.80
N ASP A 79 -13.26 -14.44 22.83
CA ASP A 79 -14.57 -14.93 22.49
C ASP A 79 -14.57 -15.53 21.09
N ARG A 80 -15.38 -16.57 20.90
CA ARG A 80 -15.74 -17.05 19.58
C ARG A 80 -17.06 -16.40 19.17
N ARG A 81 -17.05 -15.68 18.06
CA ARG A 81 -18.25 -15.07 17.49
C ARG A 81 -18.67 -15.82 16.24
N VAL A 82 -19.97 -16.02 16.11
CA VAL A 82 -20.59 -16.60 14.93
C VAL A 82 -21.34 -15.47 14.25
N VAL A 83 -20.99 -15.13 13.01
CA VAL A 83 -21.80 -14.20 12.22
C VAL A 83 -22.80 -15.00 11.40
N PRO A 84 -24.11 -14.83 11.67
CA PRO A 84 -25.14 -15.40 10.83
C PRO A 84 -25.12 -14.69 9.47
N GLY A 85 -25.09 -15.46 8.40
CA GLY A 85 -25.19 -14.98 7.03
C GLY A 85 -26.04 -15.95 6.20
N PRO A 86 -26.40 -15.59 4.95
CA PRO A 86 -27.19 -16.45 4.07
C PRO A 86 -26.45 -17.73 3.60
N GLY A 87 -25.19 -17.93 4.02
CA GLY A 87 -24.38 -19.12 3.77
C GLY A 87 -23.97 -19.83 5.07
N PRO A 88 -23.00 -20.77 5.03
CA PRO A 88 -22.49 -21.41 6.24
C PRO A 88 -21.99 -20.33 7.22
N SER A 89 -22.40 -20.44 8.47
CA SER A 89 -22.05 -19.47 9.51
C SER A 89 -20.53 -19.37 9.65
N THR A 90 -19.99 -18.15 9.50
CA THR A 90 -18.56 -17.92 9.68
C THR A 90 -18.27 -17.69 11.16
N GLU A 91 -17.54 -18.61 11.76
CA GLU A 91 -16.98 -18.43 13.10
C GLU A 91 -15.66 -17.66 13.01
N TYR A 92 -15.46 -16.70 13.89
CA TYR A 92 -14.18 -16.03 14.08
C TYR A 92 -13.87 -15.82 15.55
N LEU A 93 -12.57 -15.78 15.86
CA LEU A 93 -12.08 -15.45 17.19
C LEU A 93 -11.90 -13.94 17.32
N THR A 94 -12.35 -13.42 18.45
CA THR A 94 -12.09 -12.05 18.87
C THR A 94 -11.37 -12.04 20.20
N ALA A 95 -10.43 -11.11 20.39
CA ALA A 95 -9.78 -10.88 21.67
C ALA A 95 -9.94 -9.41 22.08
N LYS A 96 -10.19 -9.17 23.37
CA LYS A 96 -10.24 -7.84 23.97
C LYS A 96 -9.35 -7.80 25.20
N PHE A 97 -8.56 -6.76 25.33
CA PHE A 97 -7.69 -6.54 26.48
C PHE A 97 -7.27 -5.07 26.52
N ALA A 98 -6.68 -4.64 27.63
CA ALA A 98 -5.99 -3.36 27.72
C ALA A 98 -4.50 -3.57 27.97
N VAL A 99 -3.65 -2.69 27.44
CA VAL A 99 -2.21 -2.74 27.67
C VAL A 99 -1.63 -1.32 27.67
N ASN A 100 -0.50 -1.15 28.32
CA ASN A 100 0.24 0.12 28.32
C ASN A 100 1.42 0.04 27.35
N GLY A 101 1.82 1.19 26.80
CA GLY A 101 3.06 1.30 26.04
C GLY A 101 2.97 0.83 24.59
N PHE A 102 1.79 0.49 24.07
CA PHE A 102 1.64 0.28 22.63
C PHE A 102 1.74 1.61 21.88
N ILE A 103 1.01 2.64 22.34
CA ILE A 103 1.18 4.02 21.88
C ILE A 103 1.89 4.82 22.97
N ASP A 104 3.16 5.13 22.74
CA ASP A 104 3.91 6.05 23.59
C ASP A 104 3.66 7.49 23.12
N ARG A 105 2.59 8.08 23.64
CA ARG A 105 2.16 9.45 23.31
C ARG A 105 3.16 10.52 23.76
N LYS A 106 3.98 10.23 24.76
CA LYS A 106 5.01 11.18 25.26
C LYS A 106 6.15 11.28 24.26
N ASN A 107 6.59 10.15 23.72
CA ASN A 107 7.68 10.07 22.75
C ASN A 107 7.19 10.02 21.29
N LYS A 108 5.86 10.11 21.06
CA LYS A 108 5.21 10.05 19.73
C LYS A 108 5.52 8.77 18.94
N ARG A 109 5.59 7.62 19.63
CA ARG A 109 5.93 6.32 19.03
C ARG A 109 4.72 5.39 19.01
N ILE A 110 4.59 4.60 17.94
CA ILE A 110 3.56 3.56 17.80
C ILE A 110 4.27 2.22 17.60
N ASN A 111 4.19 1.33 18.59
CA ASN A 111 4.93 0.08 18.60
C ASN A 111 4.17 -1.03 17.85
N LEU A 112 4.11 -0.97 16.52
CA LEU A 112 3.44 -1.98 15.69
C LEU A 112 4.18 -3.33 15.68
N GLN A 113 5.52 -3.31 15.81
CA GLN A 113 6.36 -4.49 15.66
C GLN A 113 5.98 -5.67 16.57
N PRO A 114 5.83 -5.52 17.90
CA PRO A 114 5.50 -6.64 18.78
C PRO A 114 4.22 -7.35 18.37
N LEU A 115 3.21 -6.57 17.94
CA LEU A 115 1.90 -7.07 17.55
C LEU A 115 1.99 -7.84 16.22
N VAL A 116 2.59 -7.24 15.20
CA VAL A 116 2.72 -7.87 13.88
C VAL A 116 3.53 -9.15 13.98
N ARG A 117 4.65 -9.13 14.72
CA ARG A 117 5.49 -10.32 14.95
C ARG A 117 4.69 -11.44 15.63
N ALA A 118 4.04 -11.16 16.76
CA ALA A 118 3.33 -12.17 17.52
C ALA A 118 2.24 -12.88 16.72
N PHE A 119 1.44 -12.12 15.96
CA PHE A 119 0.35 -12.69 15.16
C PHE A 119 0.81 -13.34 13.86
N SER A 120 1.91 -12.86 13.26
CA SER A 120 2.50 -13.50 12.06
C SER A 120 3.20 -14.83 12.40
N SER A 121 3.73 -14.96 13.62
CA SER A 121 4.32 -16.20 14.16
C SER A 121 3.27 -17.22 14.62
N MET A 122 2.00 -16.82 14.70
CA MET A 122 0.94 -17.69 15.18
C MET A 122 0.76 -18.90 14.27
N LYS A 123 0.49 -20.05 14.87
CA LYS A 123 0.14 -21.27 14.15
C LYS A 123 -1.26 -21.13 13.52
N ALA A 124 -1.31 -20.60 12.31
CA ALA A 124 -2.52 -20.49 11.49
C ALA A 124 -2.27 -21.06 10.09
N ASN A 125 -3.31 -21.63 9.47
CA ASN A 125 -3.23 -22.13 8.10
C ASN A 125 -4.34 -21.53 7.22
N PRO A 126 -3.99 -20.71 6.21
CA PRO A 126 -2.65 -20.18 5.92
C PRO A 126 -2.09 -19.23 7.02
N PRO A 127 -0.78 -18.96 7.03
CA PRO A 127 -0.16 -17.99 7.95
C PRO A 127 -0.74 -16.58 7.79
N VAL A 128 -0.72 -15.82 8.89
CA VAL A 128 -1.13 -14.42 8.90
C VAL A 128 -0.06 -13.55 8.25
N LYS A 129 -0.46 -12.79 7.24
CA LYS A 129 0.36 -11.88 6.44
C LYS A 129 -0.24 -10.48 6.31
N GLY A 130 -1.55 -10.34 6.33
CA GLY A 130 -2.24 -9.06 6.14
C GLY A 130 -2.89 -8.53 7.42
N PHE A 131 -2.61 -7.29 7.78
CA PHE A 131 -3.18 -6.62 8.95
C PHE A 131 -3.91 -5.33 8.59
N SER A 132 -5.01 -5.10 9.30
CA SER A 132 -5.68 -3.81 9.44
C SER A 132 -5.54 -3.35 10.87
N ILE A 133 -4.85 -2.24 11.12
CA ILE A 133 -4.67 -1.72 12.49
C ILE A 133 -5.20 -0.30 12.53
N VAL A 134 -6.32 -0.10 13.23
CA VAL A 134 -6.99 1.19 13.36
C VAL A 134 -6.67 1.76 14.74
N LEU A 135 -6.04 2.94 14.77
CA LEU A 135 -5.82 3.73 15.97
C LEU A 135 -6.92 4.79 16.05
N ASP A 136 -8.00 4.45 16.74
CA ASP A 136 -9.21 5.27 16.81
C ASP A 136 -9.02 6.43 17.81
N GLY A 137 -9.30 7.64 17.33
CA GLY A 137 -9.09 8.90 18.05
C GLY A 137 -7.64 9.40 18.11
N GLU A 138 -6.66 8.66 17.57
CA GLU A 138 -5.25 9.06 17.59
C GLU A 138 -4.95 10.07 16.47
N LYS A 139 -4.18 11.11 16.79
CA LYS A 139 -3.80 12.16 15.82
C LYS A 139 -2.42 11.83 15.23
N PRO A 140 -2.26 11.90 13.89
CA PRO A 140 -0.93 11.75 13.31
C PRO A 140 -0.01 12.89 13.77
N THR A 141 1.26 12.55 13.97
CA THR A 141 2.34 13.48 14.32
C THR A 141 3.42 13.45 13.24
N ASP A 142 4.41 14.33 13.32
CA ASP A 142 5.55 14.33 12.40
C ASP A 142 6.43 13.07 12.52
N GLU A 143 6.35 12.37 13.66
CA GLU A 143 7.04 11.09 13.89
C GLU A 143 6.21 9.88 13.45
N THR A 144 4.95 10.07 13.04
CA THR A 144 4.09 8.97 12.63
C THR A 144 4.58 8.38 11.30
N VAL A 145 5.00 7.11 11.32
CA VAL A 145 5.39 6.37 10.12
C VAL A 145 4.20 6.28 9.17
N ARG A 146 4.26 6.99 8.04
CA ARG A 146 3.22 6.97 6.99
C ARG A 146 3.41 5.84 6.00
N GLN A 147 4.66 5.51 5.71
CA GLN A 147 5.02 4.45 4.79
C GLN A 147 6.38 3.91 5.18
N TYR A 148 6.50 2.60 5.19
CA TYR A 148 7.75 1.89 5.36
C TYR A 148 7.69 0.62 4.50
N LEU A 149 8.59 0.51 3.53
CA LEU A 149 8.66 -0.63 2.63
C LEU A 149 10.03 -1.28 2.76
N ALA A 150 10.04 -2.52 3.20
CA ALA A 150 11.18 -3.41 3.22
C ALA A 150 10.86 -4.70 2.45
N ASP A 151 11.88 -5.53 2.24
CA ASP A 151 11.72 -6.81 1.53
C ASP A 151 10.83 -7.79 2.31
N ASP A 152 10.89 -7.73 3.64
CA ASP A 152 10.19 -8.63 4.56
C ASP A 152 8.83 -8.10 5.03
N VAL A 153 8.65 -6.78 5.09
CA VAL A 153 7.42 -6.13 5.53
C VAL A 153 7.12 -4.82 4.80
N GLY A 154 5.85 -4.60 4.48
CA GLY A 154 5.31 -3.33 4.03
C GLY A 154 4.34 -2.76 5.06
N VAL A 155 4.47 -1.48 5.38
CA VAL A 155 3.58 -0.72 6.27
C VAL A 155 3.15 0.56 5.55
N GLN A 156 1.86 0.85 5.56
CA GLN A 156 1.32 2.11 5.04
C GLN A 156 0.20 2.59 5.96
N ALA A 157 0.17 3.90 6.22
CA ALA A 157 -0.83 4.54 7.05
C ALA A 157 -1.65 5.55 6.23
N ILE A 158 -2.96 5.59 6.48
CA ILE A 158 -3.86 6.65 6.05
C ILE A 158 -4.41 7.33 7.30
N HIS A 159 -4.53 8.66 7.24
CA HIS A 159 -5.19 9.43 8.29
C HIS A 159 -6.63 9.74 7.89
N THR A 160 -7.54 9.63 8.85
CA THR A 160 -8.93 10.06 8.69
C THR A 160 -9.22 11.16 9.70
N GLN A 161 -9.96 12.20 9.29
CA GLN A 161 -10.38 13.27 10.20
C GLN A 161 -11.78 13.03 10.76
N GLN A 162 -12.62 12.26 10.07
CA GLN A 162 -14.00 11.98 10.43
C GLN A 162 -14.38 10.53 10.08
N PRO A 163 -14.33 9.58 11.05
CA PRO A 163 -13.84 9.76 12.42
C PRO A 163 -12.33 10.01 12.46
N LEU A 164 -11.87 10.68 13.53
CA LEU A 164 -10.45 10.92 13.74
C LEU A 164 -9.72 9.60 13.99
N GLY A 165 -8.67 9.30 13.23
CA GLY A 165 -7.84 8.14 13.49
C GLY A 165 -6.74 7.94 12.45
N ILE A 166 -5.97 6.88 12.68
CA ILE A 166 -4.92 6.41 11.77
C ILE A 166 -5.21 4.94 11.46
N GLU A 167 -5.36 4.60 10.18
CA GLU A 167 -5.44 3.21 9.75
C GLU A 167 -4.11 2.79 9.15
N TYR A 168 -3.57 1.68 9.62
CA TYR A 168 -2.40 1.02 9.07
C TYR A 168 -2.79 -0.24 8.32
N ARG A 169 -2.22 -0.39 7.12
CA ARG A 169 -2.12 -1.64 6.38
C ARG A 169 -0.72 -2.18 6.54
N VAL A 170 -0.61 -3.43 7.01
CA VAL A 170 0.67 -4.13 7.10
C VAL A 170 0.61 -5.40 6.27
N GLU A 171 1.64 -5.62 5.46
CA GLU A 171 1.88 -6.84 4.70
C GLU A 171 3.17 -7.49 5.16
N VAL A 172 3.11 -8.73 5.60
CA VAL A 172 4.28 -9.54 5.95
C VAL A 172 4.58 -10.51 4.82
N ARG A 173 5.79 -10.38 4.27
CA ARG A 173 6.27 -11.15 3.11
C ARG A 173 7.26 -12.25 3.49
N THR A 174 7.87 -12.15 4.67
CA THR A 174 8.81 -13.16 5.18
C THR A 174 8.14 -14.42 5.72
N THR A 175 8.90 -15.51 5.73
CA THR A 175 8.55 -16.78 6.42
C THR A 175 9.03 -16.78 7.88
N ASN A 176 9.96 -15.89 8.26
CA ASN A 176 10.49 -15.78 9.62
C ASN A 176 10.05 -14.47 10.29
N PRO A 177 8.84 -14.42 10.87
CA PRO A 177 8.28 -13.22 11.48
C PRO A 177 9.08 -12.69 12.68
N SER A 178 9.81 -13.53 13.42
CA SER A 178 10.59 -13.10 14.59
C SER A 178 11.71 -12.10 14.26
N GLY A 179 12.17 -12.08 13.00
CA GLY A 179 13.19 -11.14 12.52
C GLY A 179 12.66 -9.78 12.05
N LEU A 180 11.34 -9.61 11.91
CA LEU A 180 10.72 -8.44 11.27
C LEU A 180 11.04 -7.13 11.97
N VAL A 181 11.65 -6.17 11.31
CA VAL A 181 11.86 -4.84 11.92
C VAL A 181 10.78 -3.89 11.42
N ILE A 182 10.00 -3.30 12.32
CA ILE A 182 9.03 -2.26 11.98
C ILE A 182 9.34 -1.03 12.87
N PRO A 183 9.72 0.11 12.27
CA PRO A 183 10.06 1.31 13.02
C PRO A 183 8.82 1.83 13.78
N SER A 184 9.03 2.28 15.02
CA SER A 184 7.95 2.84 15.83
C SER A 184 7.76 4.35 15.61
N ALA A 185 8.76 4.99 15.00
CA ALA A 185 8.78 6.41 14.66
C ALA A 185 9.48 6.64 13.32
N LEU A 186 9.15 7.74 12.64
CA LEU A 186 9.72 8.10 11.35
C LEU A 186 11.23 8.28 11.43
N SER A 187 11.74 8.81 12.53
CA SER A 187 13.18 8.94 12.82
C SER A 187 13.94 7.61 12.84
N GLU A 188 13.27 6.47 13.01
CA GLU A 188 13.87 5.13 12.98
C GLU A 188 13.83 4.47 11.60
N VAL A 189 13.08 5.06 10.65
CA VAL A 189 13.08 4.57 9.27
C VAL A 189 14.49 4.77 8.73
N PRO A 190 15.18 3.70 8.30
CA PRO A 190 16.49 3.83 7.67
C PRO A 190 16.37 4.85 6.54
N ALA A 191 17.22 5.87 6.56
CA ALA A 191 17.29 6.80 5.44
C ALA A 191 17.48 5.95 4.18
N GLU A 192 16.59 6.12 3.19
CA GLU A 192 16.76 5.48 1.88
C GLU A 192 18.23 5.61 1.50
N PRO A 193 18.91 4.52 1.11
CA PRO A 193 20.28 4.63 0.65
C PRO A 193 20.28 5.70 -0.43
N LYS A 194 21.04 6.79 -0.22
CA LYS A 194 21.23 7.84 -1.22
C LYS A 194 21.55 7.09 -2.50
N SER A 195 20.62 7.13 -3.45
CA SER A 195 20.81 6.48 -4.73
C SER A 195 22.19 6.94 -5.21
N PRO A 196 23.13 6.03 -5.52
CA PRO A 196 24.42 6.44 -6.06
C PRO A 196 24.14 7.42 -7.20
N PRO A 197 24.89 8.54 -7.30
CA PRO A 197 24.60 9.59 -8.27
C PRO A 197 24.36 8.93 -9.61
N ALA A 198 23.16 9.16 -10.17
CA ALA A 198 22.70 8.48 -11.37
C ALA A 198 23.83 8.50 -12.39
N LYS A 199 24.44 7.33 -12.64
CA LYS A 199 25.37 7.22 -13.76
C LYS A 199 24.59 7.68 -14.98
N PRO A 200 25.08 8.67 -15.75
CA PRO A 200 24.38 9.10 -16.94
C PRO A 200 24.19 7.87 -17.82
N SER A 201 22.96 7.39 -17.90
CA SER A 201 22.58 6.29 -18.77
C SER A 201 22.55 6.86 -20.17
N SER A 202 23.72 6.91 -20.79
CA SER A 202 23.87 7.10 -22.23
C SER A 202 23.42 5.82 -22.94
N THR A 203 22.16 5.42 -22.77
CA THR A 203 21.47 4.60 -23.74
C THR A 203 20.90 5.56 -24.77
N PHE A 204 21.73 5.90 -25.76
CA PHE A 204 21.26 6.48 -27.01
C PHE A 204 20.27 5.48 -27.60
N ASP A 205 18.98 5.71 -27.38
CA ASP A 205 17.94 4.84 -27.89
C ASP A 205 17.81 5.08 -29.40
N TRP A 206 18.49 4.24 -30.16
CA TRP A 206 18.54 4.31 -31.62
C TRP A 206 17.14 4.29 -32.23
N ARG A 207 16.12 3.79 -31.52
CA ARG A 207 14.72 3.81 -31.95
C ARG A 207 14.16 5.23 -32.01
N ILE A 208 14.54 6.09 -31.07
CA ILE A 208 14.18 7.51 -31.09
C ILE A 208 14.89 8.21 -32.25
N ALA A 209 16.17 7.92 -32.46
CA ALA A 209 16.91 8.46 -33.59
C ALA A 209 16.33 8.01 -34.95
N ALA A 210 15.92 6.75 -35.06
CA ALA A 210 15.25 6.21 -36.25
C ALA A 210 13.88 6.88 -36.47
N LEU A 211 13.08 7.09 -35.43
CA LEU A 211 11.79 7.80 -35.50
C LEU A 211 11.96 9.25 -35.97
N VAL A 212 12.94 9.96 -35.43
CA VAL A 212 13.26 11.34 -35.86
C VAL A 212 13.76 11.35 -37.30
N GLY A 213 14.61 10.40 -37.69
CA GLY A 213 15.10 10.26 -39.06
C GLY A 213 13.98 10.02 -40.08
N VAL A 214 13.05 9.10 -39.78
CA VAL A 214 11.88 8.82 -40.64
C VAL A 214 10.97 10.05 -40.73
N GLY A 215 10.76 10.76 -39.61
CA GLY A 215 9.99 12.01 -39.59
C GLY A 215 10.57 13.08 -40.51
N LEU A 216 11.88 13.28 -40.48
CA LEU A 216 12.57 14.27 -41.33
C LEU A 216 12.52 13.90 -42.82
N ILE A 217 12.66 12.62 -43.16
CA ILE A 217 12.55 12.15 -44.56
C ILE A 217 11.12 12.35 -45.08
N ALA A 218 10.11 12.02 -44.28
CA ALA A 218 8.71 12.22 -44.65
C ALA A 218 8.38 13.71 -44.86
N LEU A 219 8.92 14.59 -44.01
CA LEU A 219 8.73 16.04 -44.12
C LEU A 219 9.42 16.60 -45.37
N GLY A 220 10.64 16.13 -45.67
CA GLY A 220 11.35 16.48 -46.90
C GLY A 220 10.62 16.02 -48.17
N ALA A 221 10.11 14.79 -48.18
CA ALA A 221 9.31 14.26 -49.30
C ALA A 221 7.99 15.04 -49.49
N LEU A 222 7.34 15.46 -48.40
CA LEU A 222 6.13 16.27 -48.44
C LEU A 222 6.39 17.64 -49.08
N VAL A 223 7.44 18.34 -48.65
CA VAL A 223 7.83 19.64 -49.21
C VAL A 223 8.20 19.51 -50.68
N TYR A 224 8.95 18.47 -51.04
CA TYR A 224 9.33 18.21 -52.44
C TYR A 224 8.12 17.91 -53.33
N SER A 225 7.14 17.13 -52.83
CA SER A 225 5.90 16.86 -53.55
C SER A 225 5.03 18.09 -53.76
N LEU A 226 5.03 19.04 -52.82
CA LEU A 226 4.29 20.30 -52.96
C LEU A 226 4.93 21.25 -53.98
N LEU A 227 6.26 21.26 -54.06
CA LEU A 227 7.00 22.07 -55.06
C LEU A 227 6.86 21.52 -56.48
N LEU A 228 6.70 20.20 -56.63
CA LEU A 228 6.53 19.54 -57.93
C LEU A 228 5.09 19.53 -58.46
N GLN A 229 4.12 20.15 -57.78
CA GLN A 229 2.77 20.23 -58.32
C GLN A 229 2.78 20.95 -59.67
N PRO A 230 2.42 20.27 -60.78
CA PRO A 230 2.33 20.90 -62.07
C PRO A 230 1.25 21.97 -61.97
N ARG A 231 1.62 23.24 -62.18
CA ARG A 231 0.64 24.30 -62.40
C ARG A 231 -0.15 23.90 -63.65
N ASN A 232 -1.33 23.33 -63.45
CA ASN A 232 -2.30 23.10 -64.52
C ASN A 232 -2.64 24.46 -65.14
N SER A 233 -1.92 24.84 -66.19
CA SER A 233 -2.21 26.03 -66.96
C SER A 233 -3.57 25.79 -67.60
N LYS A 234 -4.60 26.49 -67.11
CA LYS A 234 -5.87 26.61 -67.82
C LYS A 234 -5.57 27.21 -69.20
N ARG A 235 -5.51 26.35 -70.21
CA ARG A 235 -5.44 26.72 -71.62
C ARG A 235 -6.78 27.37 -71.95
N SER A 236 -6.82 28.69 -71.89
CA SER A 236 -7.91 29.49 -72.44
C SER A 236 -8.00 29.20 -73.94
N LYS A 237 -9.04 28.49 -74.37
CA LYS A 237 -9.46 28.50 -75.78
C LYS A 237 -10.42 29.67 -75.95
N SER A 238 -9.95 30.66 -76.69
CA SER A 238 -10.75 31.67 -77.38
C SER A 238 -11.15 31.12 -78.75
N ALA A 239 -12.32 31.54 -79.22
CA ALA A 239 -13.07 31.20 -80.43
C ALA A 239 -14.05 30.03 -80.30
#